data_AF-A0A3N4I0L5-F1
#
_entry.id   AF-A0A3N4I0L5-F1
#
_cell.length_a   1.000
_cell.length_b   1.000
_cell.length_c   1.000
_cell.angle_alpha   90.00
_cell.angle_beta   90.00
_cell.angle_gamma   90.00
#
_symmetry.space_group_name_H-M   'P 1'
#
loop_
_entity.id
_entity.type
_entity.pdbx_description
1 polymer ?
#
loop_
_entity_poly.entity_id
_entity_poly.type
_entity_poly.pdbx_seq_one_letter_code
_entity_poly.pdbx_strand_id
1 'polypeptide(L)'
;MYVLGSPTANDYQEDKLRERSGADDMEVTSSMESNVERESDVERERDFQSELSEYISSTEGLWLLRTAYIEGIRFAQISFSPSAECFLQRFKTDPHSMIPELGQVNAEYLLCVFQEIFPYMLKPATLQSTPELRDEIMTGRSRIVFLPRITATSLSKRYDAGLLRNGQIELIKAVMRASMCEMRGLICRGAGCAELTEAFWQARGALQFFFGERFRSERLELLILRHLEEEGPVDVALVGGIREKTFGGNWLLFHWGFFQDTNITPWPEYVQGDARCRHLVNYNTELIGILRGLQTNEQRKA
;
A
#
# COMPACT_ATOMS: atom_id res chain seq x y z
N MET A 1 -15.45 -45.58 -21.68
CA MET A 1 -16.82 -45.04 -21.68
C MET A 1 -17.31 -45.12 -20.25
N TYR A 2 -17.05 -44.07 -19.47
CA TYR A 2 -17.40 -43.98 -18.05
C TYR A 2 -18.19 -42.69 -17.87
N VAL A 3 -19.45 -42.83 -17.46
CA VAL A 3 -20.37 -41.73 -17.14
C VAL A 3 -20.29 -41.55 -15.62
N LEU A 4 -19.79 -40.40 -15.17
CA LEU A 4 -19.86 -39.99 -13.77
C LEU A 4 -20.84 -38.83 -13.66
N GLY A 5 -21.91 -39.07 -12.90
CA GLY A 5 -23.00 -38.14 -12.65
C GLY A 5 -22.63 -37.05 -11.65
N SER A 6 -23.16 -35.86 -11.89
CA SER A 6 -23.07 -34.68 -11.04
C SER A 6 -24.09 -34.75 -9.90
N PRO A 7 -23.73 -34.38 -8.64
CA PRO A 7 -24.72 -34.13 -7.59
C PRO A 7 -25.30 -32.72 -7.72
N THR A 8 -26.62 -32.64 -7.73
CA THR A 8 -27.41 -31.40 -7.72
C THR A 8 -27.45 -30.77 -6.33
N ALA A 9 -27.37 -29.44 -6.32
CA ALA A 9 -27.56 -28.58 -5.17
C ALA A 9 -29.05 -28.48 -4.78
N ASN A 10 -29.38 -28.86 -3.55
CA ASN A 10 -30.43 -28.26 -2.73
C ASN A 10 -30.38 -28.89 -1.33
N ASP A 11 -30.77 -28.11 -0.33
CA ASP A 11 -30.88 -28.42 1.12
C ASP A 11 -29.76 -27.85 1.95
N TYR A 12 -29.90 -26.58 2.37
CA TYR A 12 -29.54 -26.11 3.72
C TYR A 12 -30.18 -24.73 3.93
N GLN A 13 -31.49 -24.73 4.22
CA GLN A 13 -32.14 -23.65 4.96
C GLN A 13 -32.66 -24.20 6.29
N GLU A 14 -32.54 -23.34 7.30
CA GLU A 14 -33.38 -23.31 8.50
C GLU A 14 -33.30 -24.51 9.46
N ASP A 15 -32.31 -24.50 10.36
CA ASP A 15 -32.57 -24.92 11.74
C ASP A 15 -31.45 -24.49 12.69
N LYS A 16 -31.71 -23.46 13.51
CA LYS A 16 -31.14 -23.21 14.86
C LYS A 16 -31.53 -21.82 15.38
N LEU A 17 -32.83 -21.62 15.58
CA LEU A 17 -33.36 -20.61 16.48
C LEU A 17 -34.31 -21.32 17.45
N ARG A 18 -33.75 -21.86 18.54
CA ARG A 18 -34.45 -22.06 19.82
C ARG A 18 -33.49 -22.58 20.88
N GLU A 19 -33.76 -22.14 22.11
CA GLU A 19 -33.26 -22.65 23.39
C GLU A 19 -31.86 -22.22 23.82
N ARG A 20 -31.81 -21.12 24.59
CA ARG A 20 -31.23 -21.12 25.95
C ARG A 20 -31.66 -19.87 26.71
N SER A 21 -32.83 -19.97 27.33
CA SER A 21 -33.25 -19.15 28.47
C SER A 21 -33.13 -20.01 29.73
N GLY A 22 -32.43 -19.53 30.75
CA GLY A 22 -32.58 -20.05 32.11
C GLY A 22 -31.27 -20.20 32.89
N ALA A 23 -31.12 -19.31 33.87
CA ALA A 23 -30.48 -19.51 35.17
C ALA A 23 -28.99 -19.86 35.21
N ASP A 24 -28.16 -18.90 35.63
CA ASP A 24 -27.51 -19.00 36.94
C ASP A 24 -26.99 -17.62 37.37
N ASP A 25 -27.70 -17.03 38.34
CA ASP A 25 -27.24 -15.93 39.17
C ASP A 25 -26.47 -16.56 40.34
N MET A 26 -25.13 -16.53 40.33
CA MET A 26 -24.34 -16.61 41.57
C MET A 26 -22.86 -16.27 41.35
N GLU A 27 -22.37 -15.34 42.19
CA GLU A 27 -20.97 -15.05 42.52
C GLU A 27 -20.04 -14.48 41.43
N VAL A 28 -20.10 -13.16 41.23
CA VAL A 28 -19.00 -12.38 40.61
C VAL A 28 -18.75 -11.08 41.38
N THR A 29 -18.09 -11.15 42.54
CA THR A 29 -17.59 -9.96 43.25
C THR A 29 -16.18 -10.12 43.85
N SER A 30 -15.36 -11.05 43.35
CA SER A 30 -13.98 -11.25 43.86
C SER A 30 -12.91 -11.46 42.76
N SER A 31 -13.09 -10.82 41.60
CA SER A 31 -12.12 -10.89 40.49
C SER A 31 -11.77 -9.53 39.85
N MET A 32 -12.25 -8.41 40.41
CA MET A 32 -11.96 -7.08 39.86
C MET A 32 -10.58 -6.53 40.24
N GLU A 33 -9.92 -7.06 41.28
CA GLU A 33 -8.59 -6.57 41.70
C GLU A 33 -7.42 -7.25 40.96
N SER A 34 -7.64 -8.31 40.17
CA SER A 34 -6.60 -8.95 39.36
C SER A 34 -6.60 -8.56 37.88
N ASN A 35 -7.56 -7.74 37.44
CA ASN A 35 -7.64 -7.26 36.06
C ASN A 35 -6.97 -5.89 35.83
N VAL A 36 -6.63 -5.14 36.89
CA VAL A 36 -5.98 -3.82 36.77
C VAL A 36 -4.48 -3.94 36.43
N GLU A 37 -3.84 -5.07 36.73
CA GLU A 37 -2.42 -5.30 36.35
C GLU A 37 -2.23 -5.85 34.92
N ARG A 38 -3.31 -6.29 34.24
CA ARG A 38 -3.26 -6.79 32.86
C ARG A 38 -3.45 -5.72 31.78
N GLU A 39 -3.85 -4.50 32.13
CA GLU A 39 -4.01 -3.38 31.18
C GLU A 39 -2.72 -2.57 30.95
N SER A 40 -1.60 -2.97 31.55
CA SER A 40 -0.30 -2.30 31.39
C SER A 40 0.69 -3.00 30.46
N ASP A 41 0.28 -4.10 29.82
CA ASP A 41 0.88 -4.53 28.57
C ASP A 41 0.45 -3.55 27.47
N VAL A 42 0.93 -2.31 27.62
CA VAL A 42 1.01 -1.33 26.55
C VAL A 42 1.70 -2.07 25.43
N GLU A 43 0.91 -2.51 24.44
CA GLU A 43 1.42 -3.11 23.22
C GLU A 43 2.52 -2.17 22.73
N ARG A 44 3.78 -2.59 22.91
CA ARG A 44 4.91 -1.76 22.50
C ARG A 44 4.71 -1.54 21.01
N GLU A 45 4.49 -0.29 20.65
CA GLU A 45 4.36 0.10 19.26
C GLU A 45 5.57 -0.48 18.52
N ARG A 46 5.28 -1.27 17.49
CA ARG A 46 6.30 -2.04 16.77
C ARG A 46 7.29 -1.06 16.14
N ASP A 47 8.58 -1.24 16.43
CA ASP A 47 9.63 -0.35 15.92
C ASP A 47 10.13 -0.82 14.55
N PHE A 48 9.41 -0.39 13.51
CA PHE A 48 9.71 -0.76 12.13
C PHE A 48 11.05 -0.20 11.65
N GLN A 49 11.53 0.91 12.21
CA GLN A 49 12.84 1.46 11.84
C GLN A 49 13.98 0.53 12.28
N SER A 50 13.92 0.03 13.51
CA SER A 50 14.87 -0.96 14.01
C SER A 50 14.77 -2.27 13.22
N GLU A 51 13.56 -2.76 12.95
CA GLU A 51 13.38 -3.98 12.14
C GLU A 51 13.92 -3.84 10.71
N LEU A 52 13.71 -2.69 10.07
CA LEU A 52 14.25 -2.43 8.74
C LEU A 52 15.78 -2.35 8.76
N SER A 53 16.37 -1.73 9.80
CA SER A 53 17.82 -1.69 10.01
C SER A 53 18.41 -3.09 10.17
N GLU A 54 17.77 -3.93 10.99
CA GLU A 54 18.15 -5.33 11.18
C GLU A 54 18.04 -6.12 9.87
N TYR A 55 16.91 -5.98 9.15
CA TYR A 55 16.69 -6.66 7.88
C TYR A 55 17.75 -6.30 6.84
N ILE A 56 18.08 -5.03 6.67
CA ILE A 56 19.11 -4.57 5.71
C ILE A 56 20.50 -5.07 6.10
N SER A 57 20.76 -5.24 7.40
CA SER A 57 22.01 -5.78 7.93
C SER A 57 22.10 -7.30 7.81
N SER A 58 20.97 -7.99 7.60
CA SER A 58 20.91 -9.44 7.42
C SER A 58 21.44 -9.88 6.04
N THR A 59 21.85 -11.15 5.93
CA THR A 59 22.27 -11.75 4.65
C THR A 59 21.22 -11.61 3.55
N GLU A 60 19.93 -11.65 3.92
CA GLU A 60 18.80 -11.52 3.00
C GLU A 60 18.59 -10.09 2.50
N GLY A 61 18.92 -9.08 3.31
CA GLY A 61 18.75 -7.67 2.95
C GLY A 61 19.98 -7.02 2.31
N LEU A 62 21.17 -7.64 2.42
CA LEU A 62 22.43 -7.07 1.93
C LEU A 62 22.42 -6.67 0.45
N TRP A 63 21.61 -7.33 -0.39
CA TRP A 63 21.50 -6.96 -1.80
C TRP A 63 20.88 -5.57 -1.97
N LEU A 64 19.99 -5.13 -1.07
CA LEU A 64 19.36 -3.80 -1.13
C LEU A 64 20.38 -2.67 -1.11
N LEU A 65 21.45 -2.83 -0.33
CA LEU A 65 22.55 -1.84 -0.24
C LEU A 65 23.32 -1.67 -1.56
N ARG A 66 23.21 -2.62 -2.48
CA ARG A 66 23.86 -2.59 -3.79
C ARG A 66 22.95 -2.07 -4.91
N THR A 67 21.72 -1.72 -4.58
CA THR A 67 20.70 -1.27 -5.53
C THR A 67 20.36 0.20 -5.33
N ALA A 68 19.62 0.78 -6.28
CA ALA A 68 19.12 2.15 -6.17
C ALA A 68 18.01 2.33 -5.10
N TYR A 69 17.54 1.26 -4.45
CA TYR A 69 16.57 1.34 -3.35
C TYR A 69 17.07 2.07 -2.12
N ILE A 70 18.38 2.22 -2.02
CA ILE A 70 19.04 2.97 -0.95
C ILE A 70 18.53 4.42 -0.83
N GLU A 71 18.04 5.02 -1.91
CA GLU A 71 17.40 6.33 -1.85
C GLU A 71 16.08 6.29 -1.08
N GLY A 72 15.26 5.26 -1.28
CA GLY A 72 14.00 5.08 -0.54
C GLY A 72 14.23 4.81 0.94
N ILE A 73 15.21 3.97 1.25
CA ILE A 73 15.55 3.55 2.63
C ILE A 73 15.91 4.74 3.52
N ARG A 74 16.57 5.77 2.98
CA ARG A 74 16.92 6.97 3.76
C ARG A 74 15.72 7.67 4.37
N PHE A 75 14.59 7.67 3.67
CA PHE A 75 13.39 8.33 4.14
C PHE A 75 12.73 7.59 5.30
N ALA A 76 13.14 6.35 5.58
CA ALA A 76 12.80 5.62 6.80
C ALA A 76 13.70 6.00 7.99
N GLN A 77 14.70 6.87 7.82
CA GLN A 77 15.54 7.41 8.92
C GLN A 77 16.18 6.34 9.80
N ILE A 78 16.55 5.21 9.21
CA ILE A 78 17.23 4.14 9.94
C ILE A 78 18.70 4.50 10.17
N SER A 79 19.23 4.05 11.30
CA SER A 79 20.67 4.08 11.55
C SER A 79 21.35 2.97 10.74
N PHE A 80 22.49 3.30 10.15
CA PHE A 80 23.32 2.35 9.40
C PHE A 80 24.64 2.10 10.12
N SER A 81 25.24 0.94 9.86
CA SER A 81 26.62 0.71 10.26
C SER A 81 27.57 1.64 9.50
N PRO A 82 28.74 2.00 10.07
CA PRO A 82 29.71 2.88 9.41
C PRO A 82 30.15 2.40 8.01
N SER A 83 30.18 1.08 7.78
CA SER A 83 30.51 0.51 6.48
C SER A 83 29.42 0.74 5.43
N ALA A 84 28.14 0.66 5.81
CA ALA A 84 27.01 1.00 4.95
C ALA A 84 26.93 2.52 4.69
N GLU A 85 27.37 3.34 5.65
CA GLU A 85 27.39 4.79 5.54
C GLU A 85 28.31 5.31 4.41
N CYS A 86 29.42 4.62 4.14
CA CYS A 86 30.29 4.93 3.00
C CYS A 86 29.57 4.77 1.63
N PHE A 87 28.73 3.73 1.49
CA PHE A 87 27.91 3.55 0.29
C PHE A 87 26.84 4.62 0.19
N LEU A 88 26.28 5.01 1.33
CA LEU A 88 25.31 6.07 1.41
C LEU A 88 25.92 7.40 0.94
N GLN A 89 27.10 7.81 1.40
CA GLN A 89 27.66 9.12 1.01
C GLN A 89 27.73 9.40 -0.51
N ARG A 90 27.71 8.36 -1.36
CA ARG A 90 27.62 8.48 -2.83
C ARG A 90 26.29 9.09 -3.32
N PHE A 91 25.21 8.86 -2.61
CA PHE A 91 23.91 9.44 -2.90
C PHE A 91 23.80 10.74 -2.09
N LYS A 92 23.93 11.90 -2.76
CA LYS A 92 23.69 13.20 -2.13
C LYS A 92 22.19 13.39 -1.98
N THR A 93 21.59 12.94 -0.87
CA THR A 93 20.26 13.44 -0.49
C THR A 93 20.43 14.68 0.34
N ASP A 94 19.59 15.66 0.08
CA ASP A 94 19.49 16.85 0.90
C ASP A 94 18.96 16.44 2.30
N PRO A 95 19.73 16.67 3.39
CA PRO A 95 19.29 16.37 4.75
C PRO A 95 17.99 17.09 5.14
N HIS A 96 17.63 18.18 4.46
CA HIS A 96 16.36 18.89 4.63
C HIS A 96 15.12 18.10 4.14
N SER A 97 15.31 16.90 3.59
CA SER A 97 14.20 16.09 3.07
C SER A 97 13.60 15.09 4.07
N MET A 98 14.02 15.07 5.33
CA MET A 98 13.55 14.08 6.31
C MET A 98 12.42 14.63 7.18
N ILE A 99 11.29 13.92 7.21
CA ILE A 99 10.10 14.22 8.03
C ILE A 99 10.00 13.12 9.10
N PRO A 100 10.48 13.35 10.33
CA PRO A 100 10.55 12.34 11.40
C PRO A 100 9.25 11.59 11.63
N GLU A 101 8.12 12.29 11.55
CA GLU A 101 6.77 11.76 11.78
C GLU A 101 6.36 10.70 10.74
N LEU A 102 7.05 10.64 9.60
CA LEU A 102 6.85 9.62 8.55
C LEU A 102 7.87 8.48 8.61
N GLY A 103 8.88 8.54 9.47
CA GLY A 103 9.96 7.55 9.54
C GLY A 103 9.46 6.12 9.76
N GLN A 104 8.58 5.93 10.75
CA GLN A 104 8.01 4.62 11.08
C GLN A 104 7.15 4.04 9.94
N VAL A 105 6.22 4.82 9.36
CA VAL A 105 5.38 4.32 8.26
C VAL A 105 6.18 4.09 6.96
N ASN A 106 7.24 4.87 6.72
CA ASN A 106 8.15 4.63 5.62
C ASN A 106 8.91 3.32 5.81
N ALA A 107 9.36 3.03 7.03
CA ALA A 107 10.02 1.77 7.36
C ALA A 107 9.07 0.58 7.21
N GLU A 108 7.86 0.69 7.75
CA GLU A 108 6.77 -0.29 7.63
C GLU A 108 6.47 -0.63 6.16
N TYR A 109 6.33 0.40 5.33
CA TYR A 109 6.10 0.25 3.89
C TYR A 109 7.23 -0.48 3.18
N LEU A 110 8.48 -0.09 3.46
CA LEU A 110 9.65 -0.72 2.85
C LEU A 110 9.79 -2.19 3.27
N LEU A 111 9.55 -2.51 4.54
CA LEU A 111 9.53 -3.89 5.03
C LEU A 111 8.47 -4.71 4.29
N CYS A 112 7.24 -4.21 4.16
CA CYS A 112 6.19 -4.86 3.39
C CYS A 112 6.62 -5.13 1.93
N VAL A 113 7.23 -4.13 1.27
CA VAL A 113 7.71 -4.29 -0.10
C VAL A 113 8.80 -5.35 -0.21
N PHE A 114 9.80 -5.32 0.66
CA PHE A 114 10.96 -6.21 0.56
C PHE A 114 10.69 -7.63 1.04
N GLN A 115 9.86 -7.80 2.07
CA GLN A 115 9.62 -9.10 2.70
C GLN A 115 8.40 -9.82 2.13
N GLU A 116 7.44 -9.09 1.55
CA GLU A 116 6.18 -9.69 1.09
C GLU A 116 6.00 -9.52 -0.42
N ILE A 117 6.03 -8.27 -0.91
CA ILE A 117 5.62 -7.94 -2.28
C ILE A 117 6.68 -8.42 -3.29
N PHE A 118 7.96 -8.08 -3.11
CA PHE A 118 9.01 -8.51 -4.03
C PHE A 118 9.20 -10.02 -4.07
N PRO A 119 9.27 -10.74 -2.93
CA PRO A 119 9.31 -12.19 -2.94
C PRO A 119 8.13 -12.81 -3.69
N TYR A 120 6.94 -12.23 -3.56
CA TYR A 120 5.78 -12.66 -4.34
C TYR A 120 5.96 -12.43 -5.85
N MET A 121 6.34 -11.21 -6.27
CA MET A 121 6.50 -10.86 -7.69
C MET A 121 7.63 -11.64 -8.39
N LEU A 122 8.64 -12.07 -7.64
CA LEU A 122 9.79 -12.82 -8.15
C LEU A 122 9.54 -14.33 -8.27
N LYS A 123 8.44 -14.87 -7.71
CA LYS A 123 8.10 -16.29 -7.88
C LYS A 123 7.80 -16.58 -9.36
N PRO A 124 8.38 -17.65 -9.94
CA PRO A 124 8.10 -18.03 -11.32
C PRO A 124 6.63 -18.32 -11.61
N ALA A 125 5.86 -18.71 -10.59
CA ALA A 125 4.44 -19.02 -10.70
C ALA A 125 3.54 -17.77 -10.70
N THR A 126 4.07 -16.58 -10.41
CA THR A 126 3.27 -15.36 -10.35
C THR A 126 2.90 -14.91 -11.76
N LEU A 127 1.60 -14.67 -11.97
CA LEU A 127 1.05 -14.24 -13.26
C LEU A 127 1.72 -12.94 -13.72
N GLN A 128 2.10 -12.88 -15.00
CA GLN A 128 2.77 -11.74 -15.64
C GLN A 128 4.14 -11.35 -15.04
N SER A 129 4.84 -12.28 -14.37
CA SER A 129 6.25 -12.07 -14.02
C SER A 129 7.11 -12.10 -15.28
N THR A 130 7.55 -10.94 -15.77
CA THR A 130 8.45 -10.85 -16.94
C THR A 130 9.93 -10.77 -16.53
N PRO A 131 10.87 -11.19 -17.39
CA PRO A 131 12.30 -11.03 -17.14
C PRO A 131 12.70 -9.56 -16.88
N GLU A 132 12.05 -8.62 -17.56
CA GLU A 132 12.29 -7.17 -17.42
C GLU A 132 11.88 -6.68 -16.04
N LEU A 133 10.69 -7.09 -15.56
CA LEU A 133 10.23 -6.74 -14.22
C LEU A 133 11.17 -7.32 -13.15
N ARG A 134 11.61 -8.57 -13.34
CA ARG A 134 12.61 -9.19 -12.46
C ARG A 134 13.90 -8.39 -12.45
N ASP A 135 14.40 -8.00 -13.60
CA ASP A 135 15.60 -7.17 -13.71
C ASP A 135 15.39 -5.78 -13.05
N GLU A 136 14.24 -5.13 -13.25
CA GLU A 136 13.90 -3.89 -12.57
C GLU A 136 13.93 -4.06 -11.04
N ILE A 137 13.37 -5.16 -10.53
CA ILE A 137 13.39 -5.46 -9.09
C ILE A 137 14.84 -5.67 -8.59
N MET A 138 15.61 -6.50 -9.29
CA MET A 138 16.97 -6.88 -8.87
C MET A 138 17.99 -5.75 -9.00
N THR A 139 17.79 -4.82 -9.95
CA THR A 139 18.68 -3.68 -10.20
C THR A 139 18.32 -2.44 -9.38
N GLY A 140 17.25 -2.46 -8.59
CA GLY A 140 16.82 -1.30 -7.80
C GLY A 140 15.94 -0.30 -8.55
N ARG A 141 15.45 -0.67 -9.74
CA ARG A 141 14.70 0.23 -10.62
C ARG A 141 13.18 0.12 -10.48
N SER A 142 12.69 -0.84 -9.69
CA SER A 142 11.27 -0.96 -9.39
C SER A 142 10.75 0.32 -8.73
N ARG A 143 9.66 0.86 -9.25
CA ARG A 143 9.06 2.09 -8.74
C ARG A 143 8.29 1.87 -7.44
N ILE A 144 7.94 0.63 -7.10
CA ILE A 144 7.10 0.31 -5.93
C ILE A 144 7.71 0.84 -4.62
N VAL A 145 9.04 0.87 -4.51
CA VAL A 145 9.76 1.41 -3.34
C VAL A 145 9.83 2.94 -3.29
N PHE A 146 9.35 3.65 -4.30
CA PHE A 146 9.53 5.10 -4.40
C PHE A 146 8.49 5.92 -3.64
N LEU A 147 7.46 5.31 -3.03
CA LEU A 147 6.48 6.09 -2.24
C LEU A 147 7.14 6.93 -1.15
N PRO A 148 8.02 6.42 -0.26
CA PRO A 148 8.74 7.24 0.71
C PRO A 148 9.49 8.42 0.08
N ARG A 149 10.18 8.18 -1.04
CA ARG A 149 10.93 9.22 -1.77
C ARG A 149 10.00 10.30 -2.32
N ILE A 150 8.91 9.91 -2.96
CA ILE A 150 7.94 10.84 -3.55
C ILE A 150 7.33 11.72 -2.46
N THR A 151 6.93 11.11 -1.34
CA THR A 151 6.36 11.81 -0.19
C THR A 151 7.35 12.82 0.39
N ALA A 152 8.56 12.38 0.71
CA ALA A 152 9.57 13.23 1.31
C ALA A 152 9.98 14.40 0.40
N THR A 153 10.24 14.14 -0.88
CA THR A 153 10.62 15.19 -1.84
C THR A 153 9.50 16.20 -2.10
N SER A 154 8.24 15.77 -2.06
CA SER A 154 7.08 16.65 -2.27
C SER A 154 6.77 17.53 -1.06
N LEU A 155 7.14 17.08 0.14
CA LEU A 155 6.76 17.72 1.39
C LEU A 155 7.91 18.44 2.10
N SER A 156 9.17 18.13 1.77
CA SER A 156 10.36 18.71 2.43
C SER A 156 10.29 20.22 2.56
N LYS A 157 10.04 20.92 1.44
CA LYS A 157 9.91 22.39 1.44
C LYS A 157 8.82 22.91 2.37
N ARG A 158 7.71 22.18 2.53
CA ARG A 158 6.63 22.56 3.47
C ARG A 158 7.03 22.28 4.90
N TYR A 159 7.68 21.13 5.14
CA TYR A 159 8.18 20.77 6.46
C TYR A 159 9.22 21.77 6.96
N ASP A 160 10.22 22.10 6.14
CA ASP A 160 11.26 23.09 6.46
C ASP A 160 10.68 24.47 6.75
N ALA A 161 9.60 24.83 6.07
CA ALA A 161 8.90 26.11 6.26
C ALA A 161 7.92 26.10 7.46
N GLY A 162 7.76 24.97 8.16
CA GLY A 162 6.74 24.82 9.22
C GLY A 162 5.30 24.87 8.71
N LEU A 163 5.08 24.55 7.43
CA LEU A 163 3.77 24.59 6.75
C LEU A 163 3.14 23.20 6.58
N LEU A 164 3.83 22.12 6.95
CA LEU A 164 3.28 20.77 6.93
C LEU A 164 2.38 20.55 8.14
N ARG A 165 1.07 20.33 7.90
CA ARG A 165 0.09 20.12 8.97
C ARG A 165 0.07 18.66 9.44
N ASN A 166 -0.27 18.45 10.72
CA ASN A 166 -0.47 17.12 11.28
C ASN A 166 -1.55 16.32 10.52
N GLY A 167 -2.65 16.97 10.12
CA GLY A 167 -3.70 16.30 9.35
C GLY A 167 -3.18 15.73 8.02
N GLN A 168 -2.27 16.44 7.33
CA GLN A 168 -1.62 15.92 6.12
C GLN A 168 -0.75 14.71 6.43
N ILE A 169 0.05 14.76 7.50
CA ILE A 169 0.91 13.64 7.95
C ILE A 169 0.06 12.39 8.21
N GLU A 170 -1.05 12.52 8.92
CA GLU A 170 -1.94 11.39 9.23
C GLU A 170 -2.62 10.81 7.98
N LEU A 171 -3.07 11.66 7.05
CA LEU A 171 -3.62 11.19 5.77
C LEU A 171 -2.59 10.41 4.95
N ILE A 172 -1.32 10.84 4.98
CA ILE A 172 -0.23 10.14 4.28
C ILE A 172 0.00 8.76 4.89
N LYS A 173 0.08 8.68 6.21
CA LYS A 173 0.21 7.41 6.93
C LYS A 173 -0.95 6.47 6.58
N ALA A 174 -2.18 6.99 6.57
CA ALA A 174 -3.37 6.24 6.21
C ALA A 174 -3.30 5.69 4.78
N VAL A 175 -2.89 6.50 3.79
CA VAL A 175 -2.73 6.04 2.39
C VAL A 175 -1.67 4.97 2.27
N MET A 176 -0.51 5.14 2.93
CA MET A 176 0.57 4.15 2.87
C MET A 176 0.14 2.82 3.49
N ARG A 177 -0.51 2.83 4.65
CA ARG A 177 -1.05 1.62 5.30
C ARG A 177 -2.15 0.97 4.47
N ALA A 178 -3.09 1.75 3.93
CA ALA A 178 -4.11 1.26 3.04
C ALA A 178 -3.51 0.58 1.80
N SER A 179 -2.45 1.15 1.22
CA SER A 179 -1.77 0.56 0.06
C SER A 179 -1.10 -0.78 0.38
N MET A 180 -0.48 -0.92 1.56
CA MET A 180 0.07 -2.21 2.01
C MET A 180 -1.04 -3.25 2.18
N CYS A 181 -2.15 -2.87 2.82
CA CYS A 181 -3.31 -3.75 2.97
C CYS A 181 -3.91 -4.16 1.61
N GLU A 182 -4.05 -3.24 0.66
CA GLU A 182 -4.53 -3.52 -0.70
C GLU A 182 -3.61 -4.50 -1.42
N MET A 183 -2.29 -4.28 -1.38
CA MET A 183 -1.30 -5.17 -2.00
C MET A 183 -1.28 -6.56 -1.35
N ARG A 184 -1.35 -6.66 -0.03
CA ARG A 184 -1.50 -7.96 0.68
C ARG A 184 -2.79 -8.67 0.28
N GLY A 185 -3.90 -7.94 0.20
CA GLY A 185 -5.18 -8.47 -0.26
C GLY A 185 -5.11 -9.01 -1.69
N LEU A 186 -4.41 -8.31 -2.59
CA LEU A 186 -4.15 -8.76 -3.96
C LEU A 186 -3.29 -10.02 -4.00
N ILE A 187 -2.22 -10.08 -3.21
CA ILE A 187 -1.36 -11.28 -3.07
C ILE A 187 -2.19 -12.49 -2.62
N CYS A 188 -3.02 -12.34 -1.58
CA CYS A 188 -3.87 -13.41 -1.07
C CYS A 188 -4.88 -13.95 -2.11
N ARG A 189 -5.25 -13.11 -3.10
CA ARG A 189 -6.17 -13.47 -4.19
C ARG A 189 -5.44 -13.98 -5.43
N GLY A 190 -4.12 -14.12 -5.41
CA GLY A 190 -3.34 -14.59 -6.55
C GLY A 190 -3.21 -13.58 -7.68
N ALA A 191 -3.30 -12.27 -7.38
CA ALA A 191 -3.17 -11.22 -8.38
C ALA A 191 -1.80 -11.22 -9.06
N GLY A 192 -1.75 -10.88 -10.35
CA GLY A 192 -0.50 -10.78 -11.09
C GLY A 192 0.36 -9.55 -10.72
N CYS A 193 1.53 -9.49 -11.34
CA CYS A 193 2.45 -8.38 -11.16
C CYS A 193 1.91 -7.03 -11.66
N ALA A 194 1.06 -7.02 -12.70
CA ALA A 194 0.49 -5.78 -13.22
C ALA A 194 -0.51 -5.17 -12.23
N GLU A 195 -1.33 -5.99 -11.58
CA GLU A 195 -2.31 -5.58 -10.59
C GLU A 195 -1.64 -4.96 -9.36
N LEU A 196 -0.54 -5.57 -8.87
CA LEU A 196 0.25 -5.00 -7.77
C LEU A 196 0.90 -3.67 -8.17
N THR A 197 1.45 -3.60 -9.38
CA THR A 197 2.04 -2.36 -9.91
C THR A 197 0.99 -1.26 -10.01
N GLU A 198 -0.23 -1.60 -10.43
CA GLU A 198 -1.34 -0.66 -10.54
C GLU A 198 -1.83 -0.17 -9.17
N ALA A 199 -1.94 -1.05 -8.17
CA ALA A 199 -2.24 -0.65 -6.78
C ALA A 199 -1.22 0.38 -6.26
N PHE A 200 0.07 0.17 -6.55
CA PHE A 200 1.12 1.15 -6.24
C PHE A 200 0.89 2.49 -6.94
N TRP A 201 0.54 2.48 -8.23
CA TRP A 201 0.24 3.71 -8.97
C TRP A 201 -0.93 4.47 -8.35
N GLN A 202 -1.98 3.76 -7.95
CA GLN A 202 -3.14 4.34 -7.27
C GLN A 202 -2.76 5.00 -5.95
N ALA A 203 -1.96 4.32 -5.12
CA ALA A 203 -1.42 4.88 -3.89
C ALA A 203 -0.59 6.14 -4.16
N ARG A 204 0.27 6.12 -5.19
CA ARG A 204 1.05 7.29 -5.61
C ARG A 204 0.16 8.46 -5.97
N GLY A 205 -0.87 8.28 -6.80
CA GLY A 205 -1.71 9.41 -7.20
C GLY A 205 -2.59 9.93 -6.06
N ALA A 206 -3.02 9.07 -5.14
CA ALA A 206 -3.68 9.50 -3.89
C ALA A 206 -2.74 10.39 -3.05
N LEU A 207 -1.48 9.97 -2.88
CA LEU A 207 -0.47 10.79 -2.19
C LEU A 207 -0.24 12.13 -2.90
N GLN A 208 -0.10 12.13 -4.23
CA GLN A 208 0.07 13.36 -5.00
C GLN A 208 -1.11 14.32 -4.86
N PHE A 209 -2.34 13.82 -4.72
CA PHE A 209 -3.50 14.66 -4.41
C PHE A 209 -3.32 15.40 -3.07
N PHE A 210 -2.90 14.70 -2.01
CA PHE A 210 -2.67 15.29 -0.69
C PHE A 210 -1.48 16.26 -0.65
N PHE A 211 -0.48 16.05 -1.51
CA PHE A 211 0.66 16.96 -1.64
C PHE A 211 0.38 18.16 -2.53
N GLY A 212 -0.65 18.05 -3.39
CA GLY A 212 -0.95 19.04 -4.41
C GLY A 212 -1.14 20.44 -3.83
N GLU A 213 -0.72 21.46 -4.56
CA GLU A 213 -0.91 22.85 -4.13
C GLU A 213 -2.37 23.25 -3.98
N ARG A 214 -3.30 22.48 -4.57
CA ARG A 214 -4.74 22.71 -4.47
C ARG A 214 -5.36 22.14 -3.19
N PHE A 215 -4.69 21.19 -2.54
CA PHE A 215 -5.16 20.59 -1.30
C PHE A 215 -4.61 21.38 -0.10
N ARG A 216 -5.28 22.50 0.21
CA ARG A 216 -4.90 23.44 1.29
C ARG A 216 -5.91 23.55 2.43
N SER A 217 -6.97 22.73 2.42
CA SER A 217 -8.07 22.86 3.37
C SER A 217 -7.88 21.95 4.58
N GLU A 218 -7.46 22.52 5.71
CA GLU A 218 -7.41 21.82 7.00
C GLU A 218 -8.77 21.24 7.39
N ARG A 219 -9.87 21.98 7.15
CA ARG A 219 -11.23 21.49 7.39
C ARG A 219 -11.53 20.21 6.60
N LEU A 220 -11.06 20.13 5.35
CA LEU A 220 -11.23 18.93 4.53
C LEU A 220 -10.37 17.77 5.05
N GLU A 221 -9.15 18.06 5.52
CA GLU A 221 -8.28 17.06 6.15
C GLU A 221 -8.96 16.42 7.37
N LEU A 222 -9.46 17.23 8.29
CA LEU A 222 -10.16 16.76 9.48
C LEU A 222 -11.43 15.98 9.15
N LEU A 223 -12.18 16.41 8.12
CA LEU A 223 -13.37 15.69 7.67
C LEU A 223 -13.03 14.31 7.12
N ILE A 224 -11.97 14.20 6.32
CA ILE A 224 -11.52 12.91 5.78
C ILE A 224 -11.03 12.01 6.91
N LEU A 225 -10.19 12.52 7.82
CA LEU A 225 -9.69 11.75 8.96
C LEU A 225 -10.83 11.24 9.84
N ARG A 226 -11.82 12.08 10.16
CA ARG A 226 -13.01 11.66 10.90
C ARG A 226 -13.76 10.55 10.20
N HIS A 227 -13.94 10.62 8.88
CA HIS A 227 -14.58 9.54 8.12
C HIS A 227 -13.73 8.26 8.06
N LEU A 228 -12.40 8.36 8.16
CA LEU A 228 -11.53 7.18 8.26
C LEU A 228 -11.58 6.54 9.66
N GLU A 229 -11.87 7.33 10.70
CA GLU A 229 -12.05 6.87 12.09
C GLU A 229 -13.46 6.33 12.37
N GLU A 230 -14.45 6.67 11.53
CA GLU A 230 -15.82 6.19 11.70
C GLU A 230 -15.88 4.65 11.59
N GLU A 231 -16.19 4.00 12.72
CA GLU A 231 -16.40 2.56 12.79
C GLU A 231 -17.68 2.19 12.04
N GLY A 232 -17.52 1.68 10.82
CA GLY A 232 -18.63 1.25 9.98
C GLY A 232 -18.17 0.42 8.79
N PRO A 233 -19.07 -0.36 8.19
CA PRO A 233 -18.75 -1.06 6.95
C PRO A 233 -18.44 -0.04 5.86
N VAL A 234 -17.26 -0.12 5.26
CA VAL A 234 -16.91 0.69 4.09
C VAL A 234 -17.84 0.29 2.94
N ASP A 235 -18.56 1.24 2.37
CA ASP A 235 -19.35 1.01 1.15
C ASP A 235 -18.40 0.87 -0.04
N VAL A 236 -17.96 -0.37 -0.28
CA VAL A 236 -17.03 -0.72 -1.36
C VAL A 236 -17.63 -0.41 -2.74
N ALA A 237 -18.97 -0.46 -2.88
CA ALA A 237 -19.63 -0.14 -4.12
C ALA A 237 -19.57 1.37 -4.42
N LEU A 238 -19.76 2.21 -3.40
CA LEU A 238 -19.55 3.66 -3.50
C LEU A 238 -18.09 3.98 -3.86
N VAL A 239 -17.12 3.35 -3.18
CA VAL A 239 -15.68 3.51 -3.49
C VAL A 239 -15.40 3.14 -4.95
N GLY A 240 -15.94 2.03 -5.44
CA GLY A 240 -15.85 1.62 -6.83
C GLY A 240 -16.46 2.64 -7.80
N GLY A 241 -17.63 3.20 -7.46
CA GLY A 241 -18.29 4.25 -8.25
C GLY A 241 -17.51 5.58 -8.29
N ILE A 242 -16.89 5.98 -7.17
CA ILE A 242 -15.99 7.13 -7.11
C ILE A 242 -14.76 6.87 -7.97
N ARG A 243 -14.15 5.68 -7.85
CA ARG A 243 -12.97 5.30 -8.63
C ARG A 243 -13.25 5.39 -10.13
N GLU A 244 -14.36 4.80 -10.58
CA GLU A 244 -14.78 4.84 -11.99
C GLU A 244 -14.91 6.27 -12.52
N LYS A 245 -15.63 7.13 -11.79
CA LYS A 245 -15.89 8.53 -12.21
C LYS A 245 -14.68 9.44 -12.10
N THR A 246 -13.78 9.18 -11.16
CA THR A 246 -12.63 10.04 -10.89
C THR A 246 -11.41 9.65 -11.73
N PHE A 247 -11.18 8.34 -11.92
CA PHE A 247 -9.96 7.83 -12.55
C PHE A 247 -10.08 7.59 -14.06
N GLY A 248 -11.29 7.44 -14.62
CA GLY A 248 -11.47 7.10 -16.04
C GLY A 248 -10.90 8.09 -17.07
N GLY A 249 -10.70 9.36 -16.71
CA GLY A 249 -10.18 10.38 -17.63
C GLY A 249 -9.08 11.27 -17.05
N ASN A 250 -9.16 11.63 -15.76
CA ASN A 250 -8.18 12.51 -15.13
C ASN A 250 -6.89 11.78 -14.76
N TRP A 251 -6.89 10.46 -14.60
CA TRP A 251 -5.72 9.72 -14.12
C TRP A 251 -4.56 9.74 -15.13
N LEU A 252 -4.86 9.46 -16.39
CA LEU A 252 -3.91 9.58 -17.50
C LEU A 252 -3.37 11.00 -17.60
N LEU A 253 -4.24 12.01 -17.55
CA LEU A 253 -3.84 13.43 -17.60
C LEU A 253 -3.00 13.85 -16.37
N PHE A 254 -3.30 13.33 -15.20
CA PHE A 254 -2.57 13.64 -13.96
C PHE A 254 -1.17 13.04 -13.97
N HIS A 255 -1.04 11.80 -14.47
CA HIS A 255 0.27 11.21 -14.75
C HIS A 255 1.00 11.90 -15.90
N TRP A 256 0.29 12.41 -16.91
CA TRP A 256 0.89 13.13 -18.04
C TRP A 256 1.37 14.53 -17.70
N GLY A 257 0.59 15.28 -16.91
CA GLY A 257 0.89 16.66 -16.51
C GLY A 257 2.22 16.77 -15.75
N PHE A 258 2.59 15.73 -15.01
CA PHE A 258 3.90 15.65 -14.36
C PHE A 258 5.09 15.63 -15.35
N PHE A 259 4.91 15.06 -16.55
CA PHE A 259 5.95 15.13 -17.59
C PHE A 259 6.07 16.53 -18.21
N GLN A 260 4.98 17.31 -18.21
CA GLN A 260 4.99 18.67 -18.76
C GLN A 260 5.80 19.63 -17.87
N ASP A 261 5.67 19.53 -16.55
CA ASP A 261 6.42 20.40 -15.61
C ASP A 261 7.91 20.07 -15.49
N THR A 262 8.35 18.89 -15.96
CA THR A 262 9.76 18.46 -15.85
C THR A 262 10.62 18.82 -17.06
N ASN A 263 10.08 19.50 -18.09
CA ASN A 263 10.73 19.67 -19.41
C ASN A 263 11.18 18.35 -20.05
N ILE A 264 10.73 17.20 -19.53
CA ILE A 264 10.99 15.89 -20.11
C ILE A 264 9.93 15.69 -21.19
N THR A 265 10.31 15.91 -22.45
CA THR A 265 9.45 15.56 -23.58
C THR A 265 9.12 14.07 -23.45
N PRO A 266 7.83 13.68 -23.33
CA PRO A 266 7.48 12.27 -23.27
C PRO A 266 7.92 11.65 -24.59
N TRP A 267 8.87 10.71 -24.53
CA TRP A 267 9.34 9.99 -25.70
C TRP A 267 8.12 9.33 -26.38
N PRO A 268 7.82 9.62 -27.66
CA PRO A 268 6.61 9.11 -28.33
C PRO A 268 6.48 7.58 -28.27
N GLU A 269 7.60 6.88 -28.20
CA GLU A 269 7.71 5.42 -28.06
C GLU A 269 7.12 4.90 -26.74
N TYR A 270 7.15 5.69 -25.65
CA TYR A 270 6.54 5.35 -24.36
C TYR A 270 5.00 5.43 -24.38
N VAL A 271 4.40 6.22 -25.27
CA VAL A 271 2.96 6.48 -25.26
C VAL A 271 2.19 5.42 -26.06
N GLN A 272 2.78 4.88 -27.14
CA GLN A 272 2.13 3.87 -27.99
C GLN A 272 2.57 2.43 -27.68
N GLY A 273 3.76 2.25 -27.11
CA GLY A 273 4.35 0.92 -26.85
C GLY A 273 4.19 0.41 -25.42
N ASP A 274 3.85 1.27 -24.46
CA ASP A 274 3.83 0.84 -23.07
C ASP A 274 2.58 0.00 -22.77
N ALA A 275 2.75 -1.32 -22.73
CA ALA A 275 1.73 -2.26 -22.30
C ALA A 275 1.11 -1.85 -20.95
N ARG A 276 1.86 -1.12 -20.10
CA ARG A 276 1.37 -0.56 -18.82
C ARG A 276 0.18 0.39 -18.98
N CYS A 277 0.10 1.16 -20.07
CA CYS A 277 -1.05 2.03 -20.35
C CYS A 277 -2.30 1.25 -20.81
N ARG A 278 -2.14 0.06 -21.41
CA ARG A 278 -3.27 -0.79 -21.79
C ARG A 278 -3.88 -1.53 -20.59
N HIS A 279 -3.05 -1.90 -19.62
CA HIS A 279 -3.53 -2.53 -18.38
C HIS A 279 -4.36 -1.57 -17.54
N LEU A 280 -4.04 -0.27 -17.52
CA LEU A 280 -4.79 0.77 -16.80
C LEU A 280 -6.28 0.85 -17.20
N VAL A 281 -6.59 0.74 -18.50
CA VAL A 281 -7.97 0.79 -18.99
C VAL A 281 -8.72 -0.50 -18.63
N ASN A 282 -8.05 -1.66 -18.74
CA ASN A 282 -8.69 -2.96 -18.49
C ASN A 282 -8.85 -3.28 -17.00
N TYR A 283 -7.87 -2.90 -16.16
CA TYR A 283 -7.86 -3.10 -14.73
C TYR A 283 -9.00 -2.38 -14.03
N ASN A 284 -9.34 -1.17 -14.51
CA ASN A 284 -10.49 -0.43 -13.97
C ASN A 284 -11.77 -1.27 -14.09
N THR A 285 -12.01 -1.93 -15.23
CA THR A 285 -13.19 -2.78 -15.45
C THR A 285 -13.22 -4.07 -14.60
N GLU A 286 -12.09 -4.74 -14.40
CA GLU A 286 -12.02 -5.98 -13.62
C GLU A 286 -12.02 -5.76 -12.12
N LEU A 287 -11.22 -4.80 -11.63
CA LEU A 287 -11.19 -4.45 -10.22
C LEU A 287 -12.53 -3.84 -9.80
N ILE A 288 -13.12 -2.94 -10.61
CA ILE A 288 -14.50 -2.46 -10.36
C ILE A 288 -15.48 -3.62 -10.41
N GLY A 289 -15.27 -4.60 -11.30
CA GLY A 289 -16.02 -5.84 -11.32
C GLY A 289 -16.00 -6.55 -9.96
N ILE A 290 -14.81 -6.88 -9.47
CA ILE A 290 -14.59 -7.58 -8.20
C ILE A 290 -15.13 -6.77 -7.01
N LEU A 291 -14.89 -5.45 -6.98
CA LEU A 291 -15.39 -4.55 -5.93
C LEU A 291 -16.91 -4.39 -5.96
N ARG A 292 -17.57 -4.63 -7.10
CA ARG A 292 -19.04 -4.70 -7.24
C ARG A 292 -19.60 -6.10 -6.99
N GLY A 293 -18.78 -7.08 -6.62
CA GLY A 293 -19.20 -8.49 -6.51
C GLY A 293 -19.46 -9.18 -7.86
N LEU A 294 -18.98 -8.62 -8.96
CA LEU A 294 -19.03 -9.23 -10.29
C LEU A 294 -17.86 -10.22 -10.44
N GLN A 295 -18.16 -11.36 -11.07
CA GLN A 295 -17.20 -12.43 -11.33
C GLN A 295 -15.96 -11.95 -12.09
N THR A 296 -14.78 -12.49 -11.73
CA THR A 296 -13.47 -12.24 -12.37
C THR A 296 -13.48 -12.63 -13.85
N ASN A 297 -12.57 -12.13 -14.70
CA ASN A 297 -12.55 -12.57 -16.11
C ASN A 297 -12.28 -14.08 -16.25
N GLU A 298 -11.59 -14.72 -15.31
CA GLU A 298 -11.45 -16.17 -15.29
C GLU A 298 -12.79 -16.87 -15.05
N GLN A 299 -13.60 -16.36 -14.13
CA GLN A 299 -14.96 -16.86 -13.89
C GLN A 299 -15.92 -16.56 -15.05
N ARG A 300 -15.67 -15.52 -15.87
CA ARG A 300 -16.44 -15.26 -17.11
C ARG A 300 -16.00 -16.09 -18.31
N LYS A 301 -14.79 -16.65 -18.27
CA LYS A 301 -14.21 -17.48 -19.34
C LYS A 301 -14.43 -18.97 -19.12
N ALA A 302 -14.75 -19.39 -17.90
CA ALA A 302 -15.20 -20.73 -17.54
C ALA A 302 -16.69 -20.92 -17.87
#